data_AF-A0A536FZ43-F1
#
_entry.id   AF-A0A536FZ43-F1
#
_cell.length_a   1.000
_cell.length_b   1.000
_cell.length_c   1.000
_cell.angle_alpha   90.00
_cell.angle_beta   90.00
_cell.angle_gamma   90.00
#
_symmetry.space_group_name_H-M   'P 1'
#
loop_
_entity.id
_entity.type
_entity.pdbx_description
1 polymer ?
#
loop_
_entity_poly.entity_id
_entity_poly.type
_entity_poly.pdbx_seq_one_letter_code
_entity_poly.pdbx_strand_id
1 'polypeptide(L)'
;MTARFAKIYSVVGALMLLEFLAQFYTIASSGFTTVAGQIANSANGSEARSAVQEVDLFAAAHAVIGVFIVPLTILALIALSWLARLPRRTRVLTSLLFLLWLFQFGLAFVGFAGIAPIAGLHGLNALALVGLGIYLVRRNWAFGGRGSASTATLTAGH
;
A
#
# COMPACT_ATOMS: atom_id res chain seq x y z
N MET A 1 -28.04 5.10 -2.40
CA MET A 1 -26.92 5.23 -1.41
C MET A 1 -25.68 4.46 -1.82
N THR A 2 -25.80 3.22 -2.30
CA THR A 2 -24.68 2.35 -2.75
C THR A 2 -23.70 3.00 -3.74
N ALA A 3 -24.18 3.80 -4.69
CA ALA A 3 -23.34 4.49 -5.67
C ALA A 3 -22.35 5.49 -5.05
N ARG A 4 -22.71 6.15 -3.95
CA ARG A 4 -21.79 7.06 -3.23
C ARG A 4 -20.70 6.26 -2.52
N PHE A 5 -21.06 5.18 -1.82
CA PHE A 5 -20.09 4.30 -1.17
C PHE A 5 -19.13 3.62 -2.15
N ALA A 6 -19.58 3.26 -3.35
CA ALA A 6 -18.71 2.74 -4.40
C ALA A 6 -17.68 3.78 -4.89
N LYS A 7 -18.06 5.06 -5.00
CA LYS A 7 -17.13 6.15 -5.29
C LYS A 7 -16.12 6.36 -4.16
N ILE A 8 -16.58 6.33 -2.91
CA ILE A 8 -15.69 6.43 -1.74
C ILE A 8 -14.71 5.25 -1.72
N TYR A 9 -15.18 4.02 -1.94
CA TYR A 9 -14.30 2.84 -2.08
C TYR A 9 -13.24 3.04 -3.16
N SER A 10 -13.61 3.59 -4.31
CA SER A 10 -12.69 3.89 -5.42
C SER A 10 -11.60 4.90 -5.01
N VAL A 11 -11.97 5.97 -4.31
CA VAL A 11 -11.03 7.01 -3.85
C VAL A 11 -10.13 6.48 -2.74
N VAL A 12 -10.70 5.82 -1.72
CA VAL A 12 -9.92 5.21 -0.63
C VAL A 12 -8.97 4.15 -1.17
N GLY A 13 -9.38 3.41 -2.21
CA GLY A 13 -8.49 2.45 -2.87
C GLY A 13 -7.30 3.13 -3.55
N ALA A 14 -7.51 4.28 -4.21
CA ALA A 14 -6.41 5.06 -4.78
C ALA A 14 -5.50 5.66 -3.69
N LEU A 15 -6.07 6.10 -2.56
CA LEU A 15 -5.30 6.54 -1.40
C LEU A 15 -4.42 5.42 -0.84
N MET A 16 -4.94 4.20 -0.74
CA MET A 16 -4.15 3.02 -0.34
C MET A 16 -2.97 2.76 -1.29
N LEU A 17 -3.14 2.96 -2.61
CA LEU A 17 -2.02 2.85 -3.55
C LEU A 17 -0.96 3.93 -3.34
N LEU A 18 -1.38 5.15 -2.99
CA LEU A 18 -0.46 6.22 -2.62
C LEU A 18 0.28 5.90 -1.32
N GLU A 19 -0.39 5.30 -0.34
CA GLU A 19 0.25 4.79 0.89
C GLU A 19 1.29 3.71 0.56
N PHE A 20 0.98 2.75 -0.31
CA PHE A 20 1.95 1.76 -0.76
C PHE A 20 3.15 2.41 -1.47
N LEU A 21 2.92 3.41 -2.32
CA LEU A 21 4.01 4.16 -2.94
C LEU A 21 4.89 4.86 -1.89
N ALA A 22 4.28 5.49 -0.88
CA ALA A 22 4.99 6.10 0.22
C ALA A 22 5.81 5.07 1.02
N GLN A 23 5.35 3.83 1.14
CA GLN A 23 6.10 2.75 1.76
C GLN A 23 7.38 2.41 1.01
N PHE A 24 7.30 2.26 -0.32
CA PHE A 24 8.49 2.00 -1.13
C PHE A 24 9.45 3.19 -1.12
N TYR A 25 8.93 4.41 -1.17
CA TYR A 25 9.75 5.62 -1.10
C TYR A 25 10.52 5.69 0.22
N THR A 26 9.83 5.53 1.36
CA THR A 26 10.46 5.62 2.68
C THR A 26 11.50 4.53 2.90
N ILE A 27 11.21 3.26 2.58
CA ILE A 27 12.21 2.20 2.76
C ILE A 27 13.40 2.32 1.79
N ALA A 28 13.17 2.80 0.56
CA ALA A 28 14.26 3.06 -0.38
C ALA A 28 15.15 4.21 0.10
N SER A 29 14.54 5.32 0.55
CA SER A 29 15.27 6.46 1.11
C SER A 29 16.12 6.06 2.32
N SER A 30 15.56 5.25 3.22
CA SER A 30 16.27 4.66 4.37
C SER A 30 17.53 3.89 3.94
N GLY A 31 17.40 3.03 2.92
CA GLY A 31 18.53 2.29 2.37
C GLY A 31 19.60 3.20 1.79
N PHE A 32 19.20 4.21 0.99
CA PHE A 32 20.14 5.15 0.38
C PHE A 32 20.87 6.03 1.40
N THR A 33 20.17 6.57 2.41
CA THR A 33 20.79 7.39 3.47
C THR A 33 21.77 6.56 4.29
N THR A 34 21.42 5.31 4.61
CA THR A 34 22.30 4.38 5.32
C THR A 34 23.60 4.13 4.54
N VAL A 35 23.51 3.79 3.26
CA VAL A 35 24.69 3.51 2.42
C VAL A 35 25.53 4.78 2.21
N ALA A 36 24.92 5.93 1.95
CA ALA A 36 25.63 7.20 1.79
C ALA A 36 26.40 7.58 3.07
N GLY A 37 25.78 7.39 4.25
CA GLY A 37 26.43 7.61 5.54
C GLY A 37 27.62 6.69 5.76
N GLN A 38 27.49 5.40 5.41
CA GLN A 38 28.59 4.43 5.50
C GLN A 38 29.79 4.84 4.62
N ILE A 39 29.53 5.29 3.38
CA ILE A 39 30.59 5.76 2.46
C ILE A 39 31.28 7.01 3.02
N ALA A 40 30.52 8.01 3.47
CA ALA A 40 31.06 9.26 4.00
C ALA A 40 31.92 9.04 5.26
N ASN A 41 31.49 8.16 6.15
CA ASN A 41 32.23 7.82 7.37
C ASN A 41 33.51 7.04 7.07
N SER A 42 33.49 6.16 6.06
CA SER A 42 34.67 5.40 5.63
C SER A 42 35.74 6.30 4.99
N ALA A 43 35.34 7.39 4.34
CA ALA A 43 36.25 8.32 3.67
C ALA A 43 36.96 9.30 4.63
N ASN A 44 36.36 9.61 5.78
CA ASN A 44 36.83 10.68 6.68
C ASN A 44 37.73 10.21 7.83
N GLY A 45 38.05 8.91 7.95
CA GLY A 45 38.95 8.36 8.97
C GLY A 45 38.51 8.56 10.43
N SER A 46 37.37 9.21 10.66
CA SER A 46 36.76 9.37 11.98
C SER A 46 36.14 8.05 12.39
N GLU A 47 36.62 7.48 13.50
CA GLU A 47 35.95 6.38 14.20
C GLU A 47 34.45 6.65 14.24
N ALA A 48 33.68 5.64 13.86
CA ALA A 48 32.24 5.63 13.72
C ALA A 48 31.56 6.49 14.79
N ARG A 49 31.33 7.78 14.49
CA ARG A 49 30.42 8.61 15.27
C ARG A 49 29.03 8.03 15.08
N SER A 50 28.72 7.07 15.94
CA SER A 50 27.38 6.68 16.37
C SER A 50 26.29 6.89 15.31
N ALA A 51 26.40 6.20 14.17
CA ALA A 51 25.33 6.14 13.16
C ALA A 51 24.12 5.34 13.66
N VAL A 52 23.99 5.12 14.98
CA VAL A 52 23.15 4.08 15.61
C VAL A 52 22.18 4.67 16.66
N GLN A 53 22.04 6.00 16.81
CA GLN A 53 21.06 6.53 17.78
C GLN A 53 20.04 7.53 17.27
N GLU A 54 20.17 8.05 16.06
CA GLU A 54 19.02 8.70 15.43
C GLU A 54 18.22 7.63 14.69
N VAL A 55 16.99 7.42 15.13
CA VAL A 55 16.03 6.63 14.37
C VAL A 55 15.97 7.22 12.97
N ASP A 56 16.42 6.46 11.97
CA ASP A 56 16.33 6.90 10.58
C ASP A 56 14.88 7.28 10.29
N LEU A 57 14.65 8.57 10.04
CA LEU A 57 13.33 9.16 9.92
C LEU A 57 12.50 8.43 8.85
N PHE A 58 13.16 7.96 7.79
CA PHE A 58 12.52 7.21 6.73
C PHE A 58 12.11 5.81 7.16
N ALA A 59 12.96 5.05 7.87
CA ALA A 59 12.57 3.77 8.47
C ALA A 59 11.43 3.93 9.50
N ALA A 60 11.46 4.97 10.33
CA ALA A 60 10.36 5.27 11.25
C ALA A 60 9.06 5.58 10.52
N ALA A 61 9.11 6.41 9.48
CA ALA A 61 7.95 6.73 8.66
C ALA A 61 7.37 5.46 7.99
N HIS A 62 8.23 4.61 7.43
CA HIS A 62 7.82 3.31 6.86
C HIS A 62 7.06 2.45 7.88
N ALA A 63 7.61 2.32 9.09
CA ALA A 63 6.99 1.58 10.18
C ALA A 63 5.64 2.19 10.60
N VAL A 64 5.54 3.50 10.79
CA VAL A 64 4.29 4.16 11.19
C VAL A 64 3.20 4.01 10.12
N ILE A 65 3.53 4.28 8.85
CA ILE A 65 2.58 4.11 7.75
C ILE A 65 2.13 2.65 7.68
N GLY A 66 3.04 1.69 7.90
CA GLY A 66 2.78 0.26 7.71
C GLY A 66 1.98 -0.37 8.83
N VAL A 67 2.26 0.03 10.06
CA VAL A 67 1.66 -0.54 11.26
C VAL A 67 0.30 0.10 11.57
N PHE A 68 0.13 1.39 11.29
CA PHE A 68 -1.08 2.11 11.70
C PHE A 68 -1.94 2.56 10.52
N ILE A 69 -1.37 3.21 9.52
CA ILE A 69 -2.17 3.88 8.47
C ILE A 69 -2.75 2.85 7.48
N VAL A 70 -1.89 2.04 6.87
CA VAL A 70 -2.28 1.00 5.89
C VAL A 70 -3.39 0.06 6.41
N PRO A 71 -3.30 -0.55 7.61
CA PRO A 71 -4.35 -1.46 8.06
C PRO A 71 -5.68 -0.74 8.32
N LEU A 72 -5.67 0.50 8.80
CA LEU A 72 -6.89 1.29 8.97
C LEU A 72 -7.54 1.57 7.61
N THR A 73 -6.76 1.92 6.60
CA THR A 73 -7.24 2.12 5.23
C THR A 73 -7.82 0.82 4.64
N ILE A 74 -7.16 -0.33 4.86
CA ILE A 74 -7.68 -1.64 4.42
C ILE A 74 -8.99 -1.99 5.15
N LEU A 75 -9.09 -1.78 6.47
CA LEU A 75 -10.31 -2.03 7.22
C LEU A 75 -11.46 -1.12 6.74
N ALA A 76 -11.17 0.14 6.42
CA ALA A 76 -12.13 1.05 5.80
C ALA A 76 -12.60 0.52 4.44
N LEU A 77 -11.70 0.02 3.59
CA LEU A 77 -12.06 -0.61 2.31
C LEU A 77 -12.94 -1.85 2.50
N ILE A 78 -12.64 -2.69 3.49
CA ILE A 78 -13.48 -3.84 3.82
C ILE A 78 -14.89 -3.35 4.17
N ALA A 79 -15.04 -2.43 5.13
CA ALA A 79 -16.34 -1.88 5.51
C ALA A 79 -17.08 -1.28 4.30
N LEU A 80 -16.40 -0.46 3.49
CA LEU A 80 -16.95 0.15 2.29
C LEU A 80 -17.38 -0.88 1.24
N SER A 81 -16.67 -2.01 1.10
CA SER A 81 -17.04 -3.07 0.17
C SER A 81 -18.39 -3.70 0.52
N TRP A 82 -18.72 -3.79 1.81
CA TRP A 82 -20.03 -4.24 2.30
C TRP A 82 -21.09 -3.15 2.15
N LEU A 83 -20.81 -1.91 2.57
CA LEU A 83 -21.73 -0.77 2.49
C LEU A 83 -22.13 -0.44 1.03
N ALA A 84 -21.19 -0.56 0.10
CA ALA A 84 -21.43 -0.38 -1.34
C ALA A 84 -22.09 -1.60 -2.00
N ARG A 85 -22.26 -2.72 -1.27
CA ARG A 85 -22.78 -4.01 -1.76
C ARG A 85 -22.00 -4.54 -2.97
N LEU A 86 -20.67 -4.45 -2.91
CA LEU A 86 -19.80 -4.91 -4.00
C LEU A 86 -19.91 -6.44 -4.21
N PRO A 87 -19.59 -6.95 -5.41
CA PRO A 87 -19.59 -8.38 -5.69
C PRO A 87 -18.81 -9.17 -4.64
N ARG A 88 -19.26 -10.40 -4.33
CA ARG A 88 -18.61 -11.27 -3.33
C ARG A 88 -17.11 -11.43 -3.59
N ARG A 89 -16.71 -11.55 -4.86
CA ARG A 89 -15.31 -11.60 -5.28
C ARG A 89 -14.52 -10.37 -4.82
N THR A 90 -15.06 -9.16 -5.00
CA THR A 90 -14.41 -7.93 -4.54
C THR A 90 -14.26 -7.95 -3.02
N ARG A 91 -15.33 -8.26 -2.27
CA ARG A 91 -15.29 -8.35 -0.80
C ARG A 91 -14.20 -9.32 -0.30
N VAL A 92 -14.15 -10.52 -0.87
CA VAL A 92 -13.13 -11.53 -0.51
C VAL A 92 -11.72 -11.04 -0.79
N LEU A 93 -11.49 -10.46 -1.97
CA LEU A 93 -10.18 -9.93 -2.35
C LEU A 93 -9.77 -8.71 -1.54
N THR A 94 -10.71 -7.83 -1.17
CA THR A 94 -10.45 -6.73 -0.24
C THR A 94 -10.09 -7.25 1.15
N SER A 95 -10.76 -8.31 1.64
CA SER A 95 -10.38 -8.96 2.90
C SER A 95 -9.02 -9.68 2.81
N LEU A 96 -8.68 -10.22 1.64
CA LEU A 96 -7.35 -10.81 1.40
C LEU A 96 -6.23 -9.78 1.57
N LEU A 97 -6.44 -8.49 1.24
CA LEU A 97 -5.46 -7.44 1.55
C LEU A 97 -5.11 -7.39 3.03
N PHE A 98 -6.09 -7.58 3.93
CA PHE A 98 -5.84 -7.56 5.37
C PHE A 98 -5.04 -8.78 5.82
N LEU A 99 -5.34 -9.96 5.25
CA LEU A 99 -4.57 -11.18 5.54
C LEU A 99 -3.13 -11.07 5.02
N LEU A 100 -2.94 -10.53 3.82
CA LEU A 100 -1.62 -10.25 3.28
C LEU A 100 -0.88 -9.22 4.13
N TRP A 101 -1.57 -8.21 4.68
CA TRP A 101 -0.97 -7.27 5.62
C TRP A 101 -0.56 -7.92 6.95
N LEU A 102 -1.38 -8.79 7.53
CA LEU A 102 -1.01 -9.56 8.74
C LEU A 102 0.25 -10.39 8.49
N PHE A 103 0.30 -11.06 7.33
CA PHE A 103 1.48 -11.81 6.90
C PHE A 103 2.69 -10.89 6.68
N GLN A 104 2.50 -9.72 6.06
CA GLN A 104 3.53 -8.69 5.87
C GLN A 104 4.15 -8.25 7.21
N PHE A 105 3.29 -7.97 8.20
CA PHE A 105 3.71 -7.54 9.53
C PHE A 105 4.48 -8.65 10.26
N GLY A 106 4.00 -9.90 10.18
CA GLY A 106 4.74 -11.05 10.71
C GLY A 106 6.12 -11.22 10.08
N LEU A 107 6.24 -11.09 8.76
CA LEU A 107 7.53 -11.15 8.06
C LEU A 107 8.48 -10.00 8.44
N ALA A 108 7.95 -8.80 8.70
CA ALA A 108 8.75 -7.68 9.21
C ALA A 108 9.36 -8.00 10.58
N PHE A 109 8.54 -8.58 11.47
CA PHE A 109 8.98 -8.97 12.81
C PHE A 109 10.07 -10.05 12.78
N VAL A 110 9.96 -11.02 11.87
CA VAL A 110 11.00 -12.02 11.62
C VAL A 110 12.32 -11.37 11.15
N GLY A 111 12.24 -10.29 10.37
CA GLY A 111 13.40 -9.45 10.03
C GLY A 111 14.05 -8.79 11.23
N PHE A 112 13.25 -8.22 12.15
CA PHE A 112 13.77 -7.66 13.40
C PHE A 112 14.42 -8.71 14.31
N ALA A 113 13.96 -9.97 14.24
CA ALA A 113 14.59 -11.10 14.93
C ALA A 113 15.90 -11.60 14.26
N GLY A 114 16.35 -10.97 13.17
CA GLY A 114 17.63 -11.27 12.52
C GLY A 114 17.61 -12.44 11.54
N ILE A 115 16.43 -12.97 11.17
CA ILE A 115 16.31 -14.13 10.28
C ILE A 115 16.22 -13.65 8.82
N ALA A 116 17.35 -13.17 8.30
CA ALA A 116 17.43 -12.45 7.01
C ALA A 116 16.81 -13.20 5.80
N PRO A 117 16.99 -14.53 5.60
CA PRO A 117 16.42 -15.22 4.44
C PRO A 117 14.88 -15.19 4.41
N ILE A 118 14.24 -15.32 5.58
CA ILE A 118 12.78 -15.30 5.70
C ILE A 118 12.27 -13.85 5.61
N ALA A 119 13.02 -12.90 6.15
CA ALA A 119 12.72 -11.47 6.05
C ALA A 119 12.65 -11.00 4.59
N GLY A 120 13.42 -11.58 3.68
CA GLY A 120 13.34 -11.29 2.24
C GLY A 120 11.95 -11.53 1.62
N LEU A 121 11.15 -12.45 2.19
CA LEU A 121 9.77 -12.67 1.76
C LEU A 121 8.87 -11.46 2.01
N HIS A 122 9.24 -10.56 2.93
CA HIS A 122 8.53 -9.31 3.18
C HIS A 122 8.46 -8.47 1.90
N GLY A 123 9.57 -8.35 1.16
CA GLY A 123 9.59 -7.63 -0.12
C GLY A 123 8.66 -8.27 -1.16
N LEU A 124 8.63 -9.59 -1.25
CA LEU A 124 7.76 -10.31 -2.20
C LEU A 124 6.27 -10.15 -1.85
N ASN A 125 5.91 -10.25 -0.58
CA ASN A 125 4.53 -10.06 -0.15
C ASN A 125 4.06 -8.60 -0.29
N ALA A 126 4.97 -7.62 -0.18
CA ALA A 126 4.67 -6.22 -0.52
C ALA A 126 4.25 -6.07 -1.99
N LEU A 127 4.92 -6.77 -2.91
CA LEU A 127 4.52 -6.78 -4.33
C LEU A 127 3.14 -7.42 -4.54
N ALA A 128 2.81 -8.48 -3.78
CA ALA A 128 1.49 -9.09 -3.82
C ALA A 128 0.38 -8.11 -3.33
N LEU A 129 0.64 -7.38 -2.24
CA LEU A 129 -0.25 -6.31 -1.75
C LEU A 129 -0.47 -5.23 -2.82
N VAL A 130 0.60 -4.73 -3.44
CA VAL A 130 0.52 -3.73 -4.52
C VAL A 130 -0.26 -4.26 -5.71
N GLY A 131 0.07 -5.46 -6.20
CA GLY A 131 -0.59 -6.07 -7.35
C GLY A 131 -2.09 -6.25 -7.12
N LEU A 132 -2.48 -6.76 -5.95
CA LEU A 132 -3.88 -6.91 -5.58
C LEU A 132 -4.57 -5.55 -5.40
N GLY A 133 -3.89 -4.57 -4.80
CA GLY A 133 -4.40 -3.20 -4.65
C GLY A 133 -4.69 -2.55 -6.00
N ILE A 134 -3.74 -2.62 -6.94
CA ILE A 134 -3.90 -2.08 -8.30
C ILE A 134 -5.07 -2.76 -8.99
N TYR A 135 -5.17 -4.08 -8.90
CA TYR A 135 -6.29 -4.84 -9.46
C TYR A 135 -7.64 -4.37 -8.91
N LEU A 136 -7.76 -4.23 -7.58
CA LEU A 136 -9.00 -3.82 -6.92
C LEU A 136 -9.39 -2.38 -7.30
N VAL A 137 -8.45 -1.44 -7.30
CA VAL A 137 -8.70 -0.05 -7.69
C VAL A 137 -9.13 0.03 -9.15
N ARG A 138 -8.38 -0.60 -10.05
CA ARG A 138 -8.66 -0.54 -11.49
C ARG A 138 -10.00 -1.18 -11.84
N ARG A 139 -10.37 -2.28 -11.18
CA ARG A 139 -11.62 -3.01 -11.45
C ARG A 139 -12.85 -2.29 -10.88
N ASN A 140 -12.70 -1.52 -9.81
CA ASN A 140 -13.81 -0.85 -9.11
C ASN A 140 -13.75 0.68 -9.27
N TRP A 141 -12.99 1.18 -10.24
CA TRP A 141 -12.86 2.61 -10.50
C TRP A 141 -14.22 3.21 -10.89
N ALA A 142 -14.70 4.15 -10.08
CA ALA A 142 -16.05 4.68 -10.19
C ALA A 142 -16.19 5.86 -11.17
N PHE A 143 -15.08 6.35 -11.75
CA PHE A 143 -15.03 7.53 -12.60
C PHE A 143 -14.67 7.22 -14.07
N GLY A 144 -14.65 5.95 -14.48
CA GLY A 144 -14.42 5.55 -15.86
C GLY A 144 -15.66 5.77 -16.74
N GLY A 145 -15.51 6.46 -17.87
CA GLY A 145 -16.57 6.83 -18.79
C GLY A 145 -17.32 5.64 -19.40
N ARG A 146 -18.43 5.25 -18.77
CA ARG A 146 -19.54 4.54 -19.44
C ARG A 146 -20.71 5.51 -19.70
N GLY A 147 -20.38 6.77 -19.97
CA GLY A 147 -21.31 7.89 -20.07
C GLY A 147 -21.55 8.45 -21.48
N SER A 148 -21.12 7.76 -22.55
CA SER A 148 -21.29 8.28 -23.93
C SER A 148 -22.09 7.37 -24.86
N ALA A 149 -22.52 6.18 -24.43
CA ALA A 149 -23.19 5.22 -25.32
C ALA A 149 -24.73 5.20 -25.20
N SER A 150 -25.34 6.04 -24.35
CA SER A 150 -26.81 6.01 -24.14
C SER A 150 -27.58 7.14 -24.83
N THR A 151 -26.91 8.11 -25.45
CA THR A 151 -27.58 9.28 -26.07
C THR A 151 -27.71 9.15 -27.59
N ALA A 152 -26.99 8.22 -28.23
CA ALA A 152 -27.02 8.06 -29.70
C ALA A 152 -28.22 7.25 -30.23
N THR A 153 -29.01 6.59 -29.36
CA THR A 153 -30.13 5.72 -29.79
C THR A 153 -31.48 6.42 -29.77
N LEU A 154 -31.59 7.64 -29.23
CA LEU A 154 -32.87 8.38 -29.13
C LEU A 154 -33.11 9.39 -30.26
N THR A 155 -32.15 9.62 -31.16
CA THR A 155 -32.29 10.57 -32.27
C THR A 155 -32.35 9.93 -33.66
N ALA A 156 -32.33 8.59 -33.77
CA ALA A 156 -32.34 7.87 -35.04
C ALA A 156 -33.71 7.27 -35.42
N GLY A 157 -34.79 7.76 -34.79
CA GLY A 157 -36.15 7.27 -35.02
C GLY A 157 -37.16 8.40 -35.06
N HIS A 158 -37.06 9.28 -36.05
CA HIS A 158 -38.12 10.18 -36.49
C HIS A 158 -38.07 10.34 -38.01
#